data_AF-S0NY05-F1
#
_entry.id   AF-S0NY05-F1
#
_cell.length_a   1.000
_cell.length_b   1.000
_cell.length_c   1.000
_cell.angle_alpha   90.00
_cell.angle_beta   90.00
_cell.angle_gamma   90.00
#
_symmetry.space_group_name_H-M   'P 1'
#
loop_
_entity.id
_entity.type
_entity.pdbx_description
1 polymer ?
#
loop_
_entity_poly.entity_id
_entity_poly.type
_entity_poly.pdbx_seq_one_letter_code
_entity_poly.pdbx_strand_id
1 'polypeptide(L)'
;MTTAIGIISLDNYDDVIDKMDDKHISYLNTLVTTLISDWASDYHIFYKRINSERYFFVADTADILRMQEKQFDLLQHMKQADIHSELVLTMSMGIAYGEASAEKIGEIAQSNLDMALARGGDQVVVKDTNPQAKPQFFGGNTDGTIKRTRTRSRAMNMALNRIFKDNQKIFIMGHRYPDMDAIGAAFGVATLGRFLNKECYIILNRDEVTADITRGLAEIDNYPEVKDMVISSHEALALLDKHSVLVMVDYHKPSMSISQEVYEACEKIVIIDHHRRGDEFPINPLLTYIEASASSASELVAELIQYQADKTHGLSKITATLLLAGIYVDTKSFAVRTTGRTFDIASYLKNHGADLSIVHDLLSSDLEAYLQISELVSRSEHVTPDIVVSIGPNDRAYDNVTVAKAADTLLSMNDIQAAFVVTKRLDQRIGISARSSGKVNVQKLMENFGGGGHFTNAATQIEGQTLEKVREMLFNELRRLAKKE
;
A
#
# COMPACT_ATOMS: atom_id res chain seq x y z
N MET A 1 -21.75 -9.43 32.41
CA MET A 1 -21.75 -8.57 31.22
C MET A 1 -20.33 -8.08 31.05
N THR A 2 -19.70 -8.38 29.92
CA THR A 2 -18.36 -7.89 29.59
C THR A 2 -18.49 -6.56 28.88
N THR A 3 -17.75 -5.57 29.36
CA THR A 3 -17.75 -4.20 28.84
C THR A 3 -16.91 -4.11 27.57
N ALA A 4 -17.38 -3.33 26.61
CA ALA A 4 -16.64 -2.96 25.41
C ALA A 4 -16.25 -1.48 25.46
N ILE A 5 -15.09 -1.16 24.93
CA ILE A 5 -14.63 0.22 24.72
C ILE A 5 -14.50 0.47 23.23
N GLY A 6 -15.01 1.60 22.77
CA GLY A 6 -14.87 2.03 21.39
C GLY A 6 -14.45 3.48 21.26
N ILE A 7 -13.68 3.76 20.22
CA ILE A 7 -13.22 5.09 19.86
C ILE A 7 -13.65 5.36 18.42
N ILE A 8 -14.32 6.50 18.23
CA ILE A 8 -14.80 6.98 16.93
C ILE A 8 -13.90 8.13 16.45
N SER A 9 -13.59 8.09 15.16
CA SER A 9 -12.82 9.05 14.38
C SER A 9 -13.67 9.65 13.28
N LEU A 10 -13.71 10.97 13.14
CA LEU A 10 -14.07 11.59 11.86
C LEU A 10 -12.78 11.72 11.06
N ASP A 11 -12.72 11.08 9.90
CA ASP A 11 -11.45 10.78 9.22
C ASP A 11 -10.91 11.95 8.41
N ASN A 12 -11.81 12.79 7.90
CA ASN A 12 -11.50 13.92 7.03
C ASN A 12 -12.23 15.20 7.49
N TYR A 13 -12.50 15.33 8.78
CA TYR A 13 -13.24 16.47 9.34
C TYR A 13 -12.54 17.81 9.03
N ASP A 14 -11.24 17.91 9.29
CA ASP A 14 -10.44 19.10 8.96
C ASP A 14 -10.52 19.48 7.47
N ASP A 15 -10.49 18.50 6.55
CA ASP A 15 -10.60 18.76 5.11
C ASP A 15 -11.99 19.28 4.70
N VAL A 16 -13.03 18.76 5.37
CA VAL A 16 -14.42 19.19 5.13
C VAL A 16 -14.60 20.63 5.60
N ILE A 17 -14.03 21.02 6.75
CA ILE A 17 -14.21 22.36 7.31
C ILE A 17 -13.30 23.42 6.68
N ASP A 18 -12.15 23.05 6.08
CA ASP A 18 -11.19 24.00 5.48
C ASP A 18 -11.82 24.89 4.39
N LYS A 19 -12.89 24.40 3.75
CA LYS A 19 -13.64 25.12 2.70
C LYS A 19 -15.00 25.67 3.16
N MET A 20 -15.34 25.54 4.44
CA MET A 20 -16.63 25.96 5.00
C MET A 20 -16.52 27.28 5.75
N ASP A 21 -17.62 28.05 5.76
CA ASP A 21 -17.78 29.17 6.68
C ASP A 21 -18.25 28.68 8.08
N ASP A 22 -18.18 29.55 9.08
CA ASP A 22 -18.55 29.23 10.47
C ASP A 22 -19.98 28.68 10.62
N LYS A 23 -20.91 29.13 9.74
CA LYS A 23 -22.30 28.68 9.76
C LYS A 23 -22.41 27.22 9.33
N HIS A 24 -21.75 26.85 8.22
CA HIS A 24 -21.75 25.47 7.73
C HIS A 24 -20.98 24.54 8.68
N ILE A 25 -19.90 25.01 9.31
CA ILE A 25 -19.19 24.25 10.36
C ILE A 25 -20.10 23.97 11.56
N SER A 26 -20.90 24.95 12.00
CA SER A 26 -21.86 24.74 13.10
C SER A 26 -22.95 23.73 12.74
N TYR A 27 -23.42 23.75 11.49
CA TYR A 27 -24.38 22.78 10.97
C TYR A 27 -23.79 21.36 10.96
N LEU A 28 -22.59 21.19 10.40
CA LEU A 28 -21.86 19.92 10.36
C LEU A 28 -21.71 19.31 11.76
N ASN A 29 -21.29 20.13 12.73
CA ASN A 29 -21.16 19.69 14.12
C ASN A 29 -22.47 19.19 14.71
N THR A 30 -23.58 19.86 14.41
CA THR A 30 -24.92 19.48 14.88
C THR A 30 -25.36 18.16 14.24
N LEU A 31 -25.16 18.03 12.92
CA LEU A 31 -25.47 16.84 12.15
C LEU A 31 -24.70 15.62 12.66
N VAL A 32 -23.38 15.72 12.80
CA VAL A 32 -22.53 14.65 13.34
C VAL A 32 -22.95 14.25 14.75
N THR A 33 -23.21 15.25 15.61
CA THR A 33 -23.64 14.99 16.99
C THR A 33 -24.99 14.25 17.01
N THR A 34 -25.92 14.62 16.12
CA THR A 34 -27.24 13.98 16.01
C THR A 34 -27.09 12.53 15.55
N LEU A 35 -26.35 12.28 14.47
CA LEU A 35 -26.13 10.92 13.95
C LEU A 35 -25.50 9.98 14.99
N ILE A 36 -24.47 10.46 15.70
CA ILE A 36 -23.81 9.66 16.76
C ILE A 36 -24.76 9.46 17.95
N SER A 37 -25.55 10.47 18.31
CA SER A 37 -26.50 10.37 19.42
C SER A 37 -27.63 9.38 19.15
N ASP A 38 -28.18 9.40 17.94
CA ASP A 38 -29.27 8.51 17.54
C ASP A 38 -28.77 7.06 17.49
N TRP A 39 -27.61 6.84 16.84
CA TRP A 39 -26.95 5.54 16.84
C TRP A 39 -26.64 5.06 18.27
N ALA A 40 -26.14 5.94 19.13
CA ALA A 40 -25.86 5.57 20.50
C ALA A 40 -27.11 5.15 21.29
N SER A 41 -28.23 5.82 21.05
CA SER A 41 -29.52 5.51 21.67
C SER A 41 -30.05 4.14 21.22
N ASP A 42 -29.94 3.81 19.93
CA ASP A 42 -30.40 2.53 19.36
C ASP A 42 -29.66 1.31 19.96
N TYR A 43 -28.41 1.51 20.36
CA TYR A 43 -27.56 0.49 20.95
C TYR A 43 -27.35 0.63 22.47
N HIS A 44 -28.07 1.55 23.13
CA HIS A 44 -27.98 1.79 24.57
C HIS A 44 -26.55 2.07 25.09
N ILE A 45 -25.71 2.69 24.27
CA ILE A 45 -24.31 2.95 24.65
C ILE A 45 -24.18 4.28 25.38
N PHE A 46 -23.23 4.33 26.32
CA PHE A 46 -22.78 5.59 26.86
C PHE A 46 -21.67 6.15 25.98
N TYR A 47 -21.77 7.41 25.54
CA TYR A 47 -20.74 8.06 24.74
C TYR A 47 -20.40 9.46 25.23
N LYS A 48 -19.20 9.92 24.91
CA LYS A 48 -18.72 11.27 25.18
C LYS A 48 -17.86 11.78 24.03
N ARG A 49 -18.08 13.03 23.62
CA ARG A 49 -17.20 13.74 22.70
C ARG A 49 -15.90 14.13 23.40
N ILE A 50 -14.76 13.77 22.81
CA ILE A 50 -13.42 14.14 23.31
C ILE A 50 -13.00 15.49 22.70
N ASN A 51 -13.14 15.62 21.39
CA ASN A 51 -12.83 16.86 20.66
C ASN A 51 -13.68 16.94 19.37
N SER A 52 -13.33 17.82 18.44
CA SER A 52 -14.08 18.01 17.19
C SER A 52 -14.22 16.72 16.38
N GLU A 53 -13.21 15.86 16.39
CA GLU A 53 -13.05 14.69 15.52
C GLU A 53 -13.20 13.35 16.24
N ARG A 54 -13.17 13.35 17.58
CA ARG A 54 -13.09 12.14 18.39
C ARG A 54 -14.26 12.00 19.34
N TYR A 55 -14.82 10.79 19.36
CA TYR A 55 -15.78 10.35 20.38
C TYR A 55 -15.28 9.07 21.02
N PHE A 56 -15.64 8.90 22.28
CA PHE A 56 -15.38 7.71 23.07
C PHE A 56 -16.71 7.13 23.50
N PHE A 57 -16.84 5.80 23.49
CA PHE A 57 -18.03 5.14 24.00
C PHE A 57 -17.71 3.86 24.77
N VAL A 58 -18.63 3.52 25.67
CA VAL A 58 -18.66 2.29 26.43
C VAL A 58 -20.00 1.60 26.15
N ALA A 59 -19.95 0.30 25.88
CA ALA A 59 -21.11 -0.50 25.51
C ALA A 59 -21.03 -1.89 26.15
N ASP A 60 -22.15 -2.61 26.17
CA ASP A 60 -22.13 -4.04 26.47
C ASP A 60 -21.68 -4.84 25.24
N THR A 61 -20.99 -5.96 25.47
CA THR A 61 -20.54 -6.85 24.37
C THR A 61 -21.71 -7.29 23.49
N ALA A 62 -22.90 -7.51 24.06
CA ALA A 62 -24.09 -7.87 23.28
C ALA A 62 -24.45 -6.80 22.24
N ASP A 63 -24.29 -5.52 22.57
CA ASP A 63 -24.59 -4.42 21.64
C ASP A 63 -23.56 -4.33 20.52
N ILE A 64 -22.27 -4.59 20.82
CA ILE A 64 -21.24 -4.70 19.79
C ILE A 64 -21.60 -5.81 18.79
N LEU A 65 -22.03 -6.99 19.25
CA LEU A 65 -22.46 -8.07 18.37
C LEU A 65 -23.65 -7.65 17.48
N ARG A 66 -24.64 -6.93 18.04
CA ARG A 66 -25.76 -6.36 17.27
C ARG A 66 -25.30 -5.32 16.23
N MET A 67 -24.27 -4.52 16.53
CA MET A 67 -23.68 -3.59 15.57
C MET A 67 -22.97 -4.34 14.43
N GLN A 68 -22.30 -5.45 14.73
CA GLN A 68 -21.64 -6.30 13.73
C GLN A 68 -22.65 -6.95 12.78
N GLU A 69 -23.80 -7.42 13.28
CA GLU A 69 -24.90 -7.97 12.45
C GLU A 69 -25.41 -6.94 11.44
N LYS A 70 -25.51 -5.66 11.85
CA LYS A 70 -25.86 -4.54 10.96
C LYS A 70 -24.68 -3.95 10.19
N GLN A 71 -23.49 -4.56 10.27
CA GLN A 71 -22.29 -4.09 9.58
C GLN A 71 -21.90 -2.63 9.90
N PHE A 72 -22.20 -2.14 11.11
CA PHE A 72 -21.97 -0.75 11.53
C PHE A 72 -22.55 0.27 10.54
N ASP A 73 -23.87 0.23 10.36
CA ASP A 73 -24.67 1.12 9.50
C ASP A 73 -24.39 2.63 9.67
N LEU A 74 -23.93 3.07 10.85
CA LEU A 74 -23.49 4.44 11.08
C LEU A 74 -22.41 4.91 10.07
N LEU A 75 -21.54 4.02 9.58
CA LEU A 75 -20.58 4.36 8.51
C LEU A 75 -21.30 4.86 7.25
N GLN A 76 -22.37 4.18 6.84
CA GLN A 76 -23.15 4.54 5.66
C GLN A 76 -23.98 5.80 5.88
N HIS A 77 -24.59 5.92 7.05
CA HIS A 77 -25.33 7.14 7.41
C HIS A 77 -24.43 8.38 7.39
N MET A 78 -23.18 8.27 7.86
CA MET A 78 -22.23 9.38 7.82
C MET A 78 -21.88 9.81 6.41
N LYS A 79 -21.68 8.85 5.49
CA LYS A 79 -21.39 9.15 4.06
C LYS A 79 -22.56 9.76 3.31
N GLN A 80 -23.76 9.29 3.60
CA GLN A 80 -24.98 9.74 2.92
C GLN A 80 -25.51 11.06 3.47
N ALA A 81 -24.93 11.54 4.58
CA ALA A 81 -25.32 12.79 5.21
C ALA A 81 -25.04 13.97 4.26
N ASP A 82 -26.04 14.80 4.01
CA ASP A 82 -25.86 16.05 3.28
C ASP A 82 -25.15 17.07 4.16
N ILE A 83 -23.83 17.15 3.97
CA ILE A 83 -22.96 18.08 4.68
C ILE A 83 -22.74 19.39 3.90
N HIS A 84 -23.45 19.62 2.79
CA HIS A 84 -23.27 20.78 1.92
C HIS A 84 -21.81 21.01 1.50
N SER A 85 -21.11 19.92 1.19
CA SER A 85 -19.72 19.91 0.72
C SER A 85 -19.59 19.00 -0.50
N GLU A 86 -18.62 19.29 -1.36
CA GLU A 86 -18.18 18.38 -2.42
C GLU A 86 -17.42 17.17 -1.86
N LEU A 87 -16.97 17.24 -0.60
CA LEU A 87 -16.32 16.14 0.10
C LEU A 87 -17.36 15.32 0.87
N VAL A 88 -17.19 13.99 0.85
CA VAL A 88 -17.99 13.06 1.66
C VAL A 88 -17.33 12.92 3.03
N LEU A 89 -18.07 13.10 4.13
CA LEU A 89 -17.56 12.88 5.47
C LEU A 89 -17.46 11.38 5.74
N THR A 90 -16.28 10.91 6.12
CA THR A 90 -16.03 9.51 6.48
C THR A 90 -15.63 9.37 7.94
N MET A 91 -15.79 8.17 8.49
CA MET A 91 -15.46 7.90 9.88
C MET A 91 -14.88 6.51 10.08
N SER A 92 -14.01 6.37 11.09
CA SER A 92 -13.44 5.09 11.50
C SER A 92 -13.73 4.78 12.95
N MET A 93 -13.77 3.50 13.32
CA MET A 93 -13.91 3.11 14.72
C MET A 93 -12.94 1.99 15.08
N GLY A 94 -12.37 2.09 16.28
CA GLY A 94 -11.64 0.99 16.92
C GLY A 94 -12.39 0.51 18.15
N ILE A 95 -12.74 -0.77 18.19
CA ILE A 95 -13.56 -1.37 19.25
C ILE A 95 -12.86 -2.61 19.79
N ALA A 96 -12.85 -2.75 21.12
CA ALA A 96 -12.40 -3.96 21.79
C ALA A 96 -13.38 -4.38 22.88
N TYR A 97 -13.49 -5.69 23.11
CA TYR A 97 -14.34 -6.28 24.14
C TYR A 97 -13.74 -7.59 24.67
N GLY A 98 -14.21 -8.07 25.82
CA GLY A 98 -13.82 -9.37 26.38
C GLY A 98 -13.60 -9.32 27.89
N GLU A 99 -12.86 -10.29 28.42
CA GLU A 99 -12.64 -10.49 29.87
C GLU A 99 -11.37 -9.81 30.41
N ALA A 100 -10.63 -9.09 29.57
CA ALA A 100 -9.43 -8.36 30.01
C ALA A 100 -9.76 -7.12 30.87
N SER A 101 -8.72 -6.51 31.46
CA SER A 101 -8.88 -5.24 32.19
C SER A 101 -9.33 -4.10 31.27
N ALA A 102 -10.02 -3.10 31.81
CA ALA A 102 -10.46 -1.94 31.05
C ALA A 102 -9.29 -1.18 30.38
N GLU A 103 -8.13 -1.12 31.06
CA GLU A 103 -6.89 -0.60 30.48
C GLU A 103 -6.51 -1.36 29.21
N LYS A 104 -6.50 -2.70 29.25
CA LYS A 104 -6.12 -3.51 28.10
C LYS A 104 -7.13 -3.45 26.97
N ILE A 105 -8.42 -3.42 27.30
CA ILE A 105 -9.50 -3.22 26.32
C ILE A 105 -9.30 -1.86 25.64
N GLY A 106 -9.01 -0.79 26.40
CA GLY A 106 -8.75 0.54 25.86
C GLY A 106 -7.55 0.59 24.91
N GLU A 107 -6.42 -0.02 25.29
CA GLU A 107 -5.23 -0.13 24.43
C GLU A 107 -5.55 -0.84 23.10
N ILE A 108 -6.30 -1.95 23.15
CA ILE A 108 -6.66 -2.72 21.97
C ILE A 108 -7.66 -1.92 21.11
N ALA A 109 -8.61 -1.22 21.71
CA ALA A 109 -9.54 -0.34 20.98
C ALA A 109 -8.79 0.79 20.26
N GLN A 110 -7.80 1.42 20.89
CA GLN A 110 -6.94 2.42 20.25
C GLN A 110 -6.12 1.79 19.11
N SER A 111 -5.47 0.65 19.36
CA SER A 111 -4.72 -0.05 18.31
C SER A 111 -5.60 -0.47 17.13
N ASN A 112 -6.86 -0.81 17.37
CA ASN A 112 -7.83 -1.13 16.34
C ASN A 112 -8.23 0.12 15.54
N LEU A 113 -8.38 1.27 16.20
CA LEU A 113 -8.64 2.52 15.49
C LEU A 113 -7.44 2.90 14.62
N ASP A 114 -6.23 2.79 15.15
CA ASP A 114 -5.00 3.05 14.38
C ASP A 114 -4.90 2.13 13.17
N MET A 115 -5.33 0.86 13.32
CA MET A 115 -5.43 -0.10 12.22
C MET A 115 -6.48 0.31 11.17
N ALA A 116 -7.65 0.78 11.60
CA ALA A 116 -8.70 1.29 10.71
C ALA A 116 -8.17 2.47 9.87
N LEU A 117 -7.55 3.46 10.53
CA LEU A 117 -6.98 4.64 9.88
C LEU A 117 -5.83 4.28 8.93
N ALA A 118 -4.93 3.38 9.34
CA ALA A 118 -3.82 2.92 8.49
C ALA A 118 -4.28 2.16 7.23
N ARG A 119 -5.53 1.67 7.22
CA ARG A 119 -6.13 0.96 6.08
C ARG A 119 -6.97 1.87 5.17
N GLY A 120 -6.80 3.18 5.28
CA GLY A 120 -7.54 4.18 4.49
C GLY A 120 -8.76 4.76 5.18
N GLY A 121 -9.01 4.37 6.44
CA GLY A 121 -10.16 4.86 7.20
C GLY A 121 -11.47 4.24 6.74
N ASP A 122 -12.58 4.92 7.04
CA ASP A 122 -13.91 4.54 6.58
C ASP A 122 -14.31 3.08 6.92
N GLN A 123 -13.89 2.65 8.11
CA GLN A 123 -14.07 1.26 8.54
C GLN A 123 -14.09 1.15 10.06
N VAL A 124 -14.70 0.07 10.54
CA VAL A 124 -14.67 -0.34 11.94
C VAL A 124 -13.77 -1.57 12.08
N VAL A 125 -12.86 -1.52 13.05
CA VAL A 125 -12.04 -2.67 13.46
C VAL A 125 -12.49 -3.10 14.85
N VAL A 126 -12.94 -4.35 14.96
CA VAL A 126 -13.40 -4.95 16.21
C VAL A 126 -12.51 -6.13 16.56
N LYS A 127 -12.04 -6.22 17.81
CA LYS A 127 -11.25 -7.37 18.26
C LYS A 127 -11.64 -7.79 19.69
N ASP A 128 -11.83 -9.09 19.87
CA ASP A 128 -11.89 -9.69 21.20
C ASP A 128 -10.49 -9.63 21.85
N THR A 129 -10.43 -9.33 23.15
CA THR A 129 -9.16 -9.27 23.90
C THR A 129 -8.44 -10.61 24.03
N ASN A 130 -9.07 -11.73 23.68
CA ASN A 130 -8.43 -13.03 23.55
C ASN A 130 -7.24 -12.94 22.56
N PRO A 131 -6.01 -13.32 22.98
CA PRO A 131 -4.83 -13.28 22.12
C PRO A 131 -4.95 -14.03 20.79
N GLN A 132 -5.79 -15.07 20.73
CA GLN A 132 -6.04 -15.87 19.53
C GLN A 132 -7.10 -15.26 18.59
N ALA A 133 -7.85 -14.27 19.06
CA ALA A 133 -8.87 -13.63 18.24
C ALA A 133 -8.21 -12.74 17.18
N LYS A 134 -8.66 -12.88 15.94
CA LYS A 134 -8.25 -12.00 14.83
C LYS A 134 -9.13 -10.75 14.81
N PRO A 135 -8.59 -9.59 14.40
CA PRO A 135 -9.39 -8.40 14.16
C PRO A 135 -10.41 -8.66 13.05
N GLN A 136 -11.63 -8.17 13.25
CA GLN A 136 -12.72 -8.20 12.28
C GLN A 136 -12.92 -6.81 11.71
N PHE A 137 -13.08 -6.72 10.39
CA PHE A 137 -13.19 -5.46 9.66
C PHE A 137 -14.60 -5.32 9.09
N PHE A 138 -15.19 -4.14 9.26
CA PHE A 138 -16.50 -3.79 8.73
C PHE A 138 -16.39 -2.45 7.98
N GLY A 139 -17.00 -2.35 6.79
CA GLY A 139 -16.81 -1.20 5.90
C GLY A 139 -15.64 -1.39 4.93
N GLY A 140 -15.07 -0.30 4.41
CA GLY A 140 -13.96 -0.35 3.45
C GLY A 140 -14.32 -0.79 2.01
N ASN A 141 -15.61 -0.83 1.65
CA ASN A 141 -16.11 -1.13 0.30
C ASN A 141 -15.99 0.05 -0.69
N THR A 142 -15.46 1.16 -0.23
CA THR A 142 -15.10 2.32 -1.05
C THR A 142 -13.63 2.61 -0.79
N ASP A 143 -12.93 3.17 -1.78
CA ASP A 143 -11.64 3.82 -1.54
C ASP A 143 -11.88 5.00 -0.60
N GLY A 144 -11.95 4.69 0.70
CA GLY A 144 -11.91 5.64 1.79
C GLY A 144 -10.62 6.40 1.61
N THR A 145 -10.75 7.61 1.08
CA THR A 145 -9.63 8.52 0.98
C THR A 145 -9.58 9.24 2.31
N ILE A 146 -8.94 8.65 3.33
CA ILE A 146 -8.17 9.49 4.25
C ILE A 146 -7.20 10.24 3.34
N LYS A 147 -7.57 11.48 3.01
CA LYS A 147 -6.71 12.36 2.24
C LYS A 147 -5.63 12.82 3.21
N ARG A 148 -4.40 12.43 2.89
CA ARG A 148 -3.18 12.94 3.48
C ARG A 148 -3.30 14.48 3.62
N THR A 149 -3.11 15.05 4.80
CA THR A 149 -3.12 16.52 4.99
C THR A 149 -1.70 17.09 5.02
N ARG A 150 -1.52 18.37 4.66
CA ARG A 150 -0.21 19.05 4.76
C ARG A 150 0.25 19.17 6.21
N THR A 151 -0.69 19.38 7.13
CA THR A 151 -0.44 19.45 8.58
C THR A 151 0.13 18.15 9.11
N ARG A 152 -0.45 17.00 8.71
CA ARG A 152 0.05 15.68 9.09
C ARG A 152 1.46 15.43 8.56
N SER A 153 1.73 15.70 7.28
CA SER A 153 3.06 15.54 6.71
C SER A 153 4.11 16.43 7.40
N ARG A 154 3.75 17.66 7.80
CA ARG A 154 4.61 18.53 8.63
C ARG A 154 4.88 17.94 10.02
N ALA A 155 3.86 17.42 10.70
CA ALA A 155 4.02 16.79 12.00
C ALA A 155 4.94 15.56 11.93
N MET A 156 4.76 14.72 10.90
CA MET A 156 5.62 13.57 10.64
C MET A 156 7.06 13.98 10.35
N ASN A 157 7.26 15.07 9.59
CA ASN A 157 8.59 15.64 9.35
C ASN A 157 9.28 16.08 10.65
N MET A 158 8.56 16.76 11.54
CA MET A 158 9.10 17.17 12.84
C MET A 158 9.45 15.97 13.73
N ALA A 159 8.60 14.94 13.76
CA ALA A 159 8.86 13.71 14.50
C ALA A 159 10.09 12.98 13.96
N LEU A 160 10.19 12.80 12.64
CA LEU A 160 11.34 12.17 11.99
C LEU A 160 12.63 12.93 12.29
N ASN A 161 12.60 14.26 12.21
CA ASN A 161 13.75 15.11 12.55
C ASN A 161 14.22 14.94 13.98
N ARG A 162 13.30 14.80 14.93
CA ARG A 162 13.67 14.55 16.33
C ARG A 162 14.41 13.21 16.45
N ILE A 163 13.87 12.16 15.83
CA ILE A 163 14.49 10.83 15.82
C ILE A 163 15.88 10.88 15.18
N PHE A 164 16.03 11.56 14.04
CA PHE A 164 17.32 11.70 13.37
C PHE A 164 18.31 12.53 14.18
N LYS A 165 17.87 13.55 14.92
CA LYS A 165 18.78 14.31 15.81
C LYS A 165 19.35 13.43 16.92
N ASP A 166 18.54 12.53 17.48
CA ASP A 166 18.91 11.64 18.59
C ASP A 166 19.76 10.43 18.17
N ASN A 167 19.92 10.18 16.86
CA ASN A 167 20.65 9.04 16.31
C ASN A 167 21.75 9.53 15.34
N GLN A 168 22.92 8.90 15.36
CA GLN A 168 24.04 9.34 14.52
C GLN A 168 24.06 8.60 13.18
N LYS A 169 23.67 7.32 13.19
CA LYS A 169 23.67 6.44 12.02
C LYS A 169 22.23 6.10 11.63
N ILE A 170 21.89 6.37 10.38
CA ILE A 170 20.59 6.08 9.78
C ILE A 170 20.78 4.93 8.80
N PHE A 171 20.22 3.77 9.12
CA PHE A 171 20.18 2.63 8.23
C PHE A 171 18.83 2.66 7.50
N ILE A 172 18.83 2.52 6.19
CA ILE A 172 17.63 2.54 5.38
C ILE A 172 17.52 1.22 4.62
N MET A 173 16.37 0.57 4.72
CA MET A 173 16.12 -0.72 4.10
C MET A 173 14.77 -0.66 3.39
N GLY A 174 14.72 -1.22 2.17
CA GLY A 174 13.47 -1.50 1.46
C GLY A 174 13.00 -2.95 1.67
N HIS A 175 11.98 -3.35 0.93
CA HIS A 175 11.60 -4.76 0.88
C HIS A 175 12.61 -5.60 0.07
N ARG A 176 12.62 -6.91 0.29
CA ARG A 176 13.39 -7.91 -0.47
C ARG A 176 12.95 -7.88 -1.93
N TYR A 177 13.91 -7.99 -2.85
CA TYR A 177 13.72 -7.68 -4.27
C TYR A 177 13.13 -6.27 -4.46
N PRO A 178 13.84 -5.22 -3.99
CA PRO A 178 13.32 -3.86 -4.02
C PRO A 178 13.07 -3.40 -5.45
N ASP A 179 12.05 -2.57 -5.64
CA ASP A 179 11.82 -1.87 -6.89
C ASP A 179 12.31 -0.41 -6.82
N MET A 180 12.07 0.37 -7.86
CA MET A 180 12.52 1.76 -7.92
C MET A 180 11.82 2.66 -6.90
N ASP A 181 10.67 2.30 -6.34
CA ASP A 181 10.04 3.09 -5.28
C ASP A 181 10.78 2.92 -3.95
N ALA A 182 11.06 1.67 -3.57
CA ALA A 182 11.90 1.38 -2.42
C ALA A 182 13.29 2.05 -2.52
N ILE A 183 13.94 1.96 -3.70
CA ILE A 183 15.24 2.61 -3.93
C ILE A 183 15.13 4.14 -3.91
N GLY A 184 14.14 4.71 -4.61
CA GLY A 184 13.91 6.16 -4.64
C GLY A 184 13.67 6.73 -3.24
N ALA A 185 12.77 6.11 -2.48
CA ALA A 185 12.48 6.45 -1.11
C ALA A 185 13.72 6.32 -0.22
N ALA A 186 14.54 5.29 -0.41
CA ALA A 186 15.75 5.10 0.39
C ALA A 186 16.78 6.24 0.23
N PHE A 187 17.08 6.63 -1.01
CA PHE A 187 17.95 7.77 -1.28
C PHE A 187 17.33 9.10 -0.84
N GLY A 188 16.00 9.24 -0.91
CA GLY A 188 15.31 10.39 -0.36
C GLY A 188 15.44 10.50 1.17
N VAL A 189 15.31 9.38 1.90
CA VAL A 189 15.51 9.35 3.35
C VAL A 189 16.96 9.63 3.72
N ALA A 190 17.93 9.07 2.97
CA ALA A 190 19.34 9.40 3.14
C ALA A 190 19.60 10.91 2.96
N THR A 191 18.89 11.56 2.03
CA THR A 191 18.97 13.03 1.85
C THR A 191 18.48 13.78 3.09
N LEU A 192 17.35 13.38 3.68
CA LEU A 192 16.85 13.95 4.94
C LEU A 192 17.85 13.79 6.09
N GLY A 193 18.48 12.61 6.22
CA GLY A 193 19.52 12.37 7.22
C GLY A 193 20.75 13.27 7.02
N ARG A 194 21.17 13.46 5.76
CA ARG A 194 22.30 14.33 5.42
C ARG A 194 22.05 15.81 5.68
N PHE A 195 20.82 16.29 5.52
CA PHE A 195 20.46 17.66 5.93
C PHE A 195 20.69 17.91 7.43
N LEU A 196 20.78 16.84 8.22
CA LEU A 196 21.10 16.87 9.65
C LEU A 196 22.52 16.38 9.97
N ASN A 197 23.40 16.28 8.96
CA ASN A 197 24.78 15.79 9.07
C ASN A 197 24.90 14.39 9.68
N LYS A 198 23.99 13.48 9.30
CA LYS A 198 23.99 12.08 9.75
C LYS A 198 24.70 11.16 8.78
N GLU A 199 25.21 10.05 9.30
CA GLU A 199 25.78 8.96 8.51
C GLU A 199 24.61 8.10 8.00
N CYS A 200 24.47 7.98 6.68
CA CYS A 200 23.35 7.27 6.06
C CYS A 200 23.84 6.06 5.27
N TYR A 201 23.22 4.92 5.51
CA TYR A 201 23.55 3.64 4.88
C TYR A 201 22.31 3.01 4.28
N ILE A 202 22.32 2.77 2.97
CA ILE A 202 21.23 2.12 2.24
C ILE A 202 21.58 0.64 2.10
N ILE A 203 20.76 -0.23 2.67
CA ILE A 203 21.00 -1.67 2.72
C ILE A 203 20.46 -2.31 1.46
N LEU A 204 21.34 -2.95 0.70
CA LEU A 204 20.99 -3.66 -0.54
C LEU A 204 21.92 -4.85 -0.77
N ASN A 205 21.35 -6.03 -1.02
CA ASN A 205 22.12 -7.20 -1.44
C ASN A 205 22.09 -7.28 -2.97
N ARG A 206 23.26 -7.12 -3.62
CA ARG A 206 23.37 -7.07 -5.10
C ARG A 206 22.93 -8.36 -5.80
N ASP A 207 22.82 -9.48 -5.10
CA ASP A 207 22.32 -10.75 -5.65
C ASP A 207 20.79 -10.83 -5.69
N GLU A 208 20.09 -9.89 -5.05
CA GLU A 208 18.63 -9.88 -4.90
C GLU A 208 18.00 -8.63 -5.54
N VAL A 209 18.52 -8.20 -6.70
CA VAL A 209 18.05 -7.02 -7.42
C VAL A 209 17.55 -7.37 -8.83
N THR A 210 16.61 -6.58 -9.34
CA THR A 210 16.09 -6.68 -10.70
C THR A 210 16.93 -5.87 -11.69
N ALA A 211 16.70 -6.05 -12.99
CA ALA A 211 17.52 -5.43 -14.04
C ALA A 211 17.45 -3.89 -14.06
N ASP A 212 16.29 -3.32 -13.75
CA ASP A 212 16.07 -1.89 -13.55
C ASP A 212 16.86 -1.35 -12.35
N ILE A 213 16.87 -2.07 -11.22
CA ILE A 213 17.72 -1.70 -10.08
C ILE A 213 19.21 -1.79 -10.43
N THR A 214 19.65 -2.82 -11.15
CA THR A 214 21.04 -2.93 -11.63
C THR A 214 21.43 -1.73 -12.48
N ARG A 215 20.57 -1.28 -13.41
CA ARG A 215 20.80 -0.04 -14.18
C ARG A 215 20.81 1.19 -13.27
N GLY A 216 19.91 1.23 -12.28
CA GLY A 216 19.85 2.30 -11.28
C GLY A 216 21.16 2.44 -10.49
N LEU A 217 21.71 1.32 -10.02
CA LEU A 217 23.01 1.29 -9.32
C LEU A 217 24.16 1.73 -10.23
N ALA A 218 24.18 1.27 -11.49
CA ALA A 218 25.19 1.70 -12.45
C ALA A 218 25.11 3.21 -12.74
N GLU A 219 23.90 3.78 -12.77
CA GLU A 219 23.71 5.23 -12.89
C GLU A 219 24.18 5.95 -11.62
N ILE A 220 23.85 5.43 -10.42
CA ILE A 220 24.28 5.98 -9.12
C ILE A 220 25.81 6.02 -9.01
N ASP A 221 26.53 5.04 -9.56
CA ASP A 221 27.99 5.00 -9.53
C ASP A 221 28.65 6.23 -10.22
N ASN A 222 27.91 6.93 -11.08
CA ASN A 222 28.33 8.19 -11.72
C ASN A 222 28.24 9.42 -10.78
N TYR A 223 27.68 9.28 -9.57
CA TYR A 223 27.44 10.37 -8.61
C TYR A 223 28.19 10.14 -7.29
N PRO A 224 29.42 10.70 -7.15
CA PRO A 224 30.28 10.49 -5.98
C PRO A 224 29.63 10.84 -4.64
N GLU A 225 28.66 11.76 -4.63
CA GLU A 225 27.99 12.21 -3.41
C GLU A 225 27.00 11.20 -2.82
N VAL A 226 26.64 10.14 -3.54
CA VAL A 226 25.66 9.13 -3.12
C VAL A 226 26.12 7.68 -3.34
N LYS A 227 27.10 7.42 -4.21
CA LYS A 227 27.53 6.06 -4.56
C LYS A 227 28.00 5.22 -3.36
N ASP A 228 28.66 5.84 -2.38
CA ASP A 228 29.27 5.12 -1.25
C ASP A 228 28.27 4.86 -0.10
N MET A 229 26.98 5.15 -0.30
CA MET A 229 25.93 4.92 0.69
C MET A 229 25.39 3.50 0.68
N VAL A 230 25.53 2.79 -0.43
CA VAL A 230 24.94 1.44 -0.60
C VAL A 230 25.87 0.41 0.02
N ILE A 231 25.37 -0.31 1.01
CA ILE A 231 26.11 -1.36 1.73
C ILE A 231 25.33 -2.67 1.74
N SER A 232 26.05 -3.77 1.89
CA SER A 232 25.45 -5.08 2.10
C SER A 232 24.85 -5.23 3.50
N SER A 233 23.95 -6.20 3.66
CA SER A 233 23.39 -6.54 4.98
C SER A 233 24.47 -6.93 6.00
N HIS A 234 25.55 -7.58 5.55
CA HIS A 234 26.66 -7.99 6.41
C HIS A 234 27.46 -6.77 6.92
N GLU A 235 27.76 -5.82 6.04
CA GLU A 235 28.41 -4.57 6.42
C GLU A 235 27.52 -3.75 7.37
N ALA A 236 26.20 -3.74 7.13
CA ALA A 236 25.25 -3.05 8.01
C ALA A 236 25.32 -3.60 9.44
N LEU A 237 25.25 -4.92 9.61
CA LEU A 237 25.37 -5.58 10.92
C LEU A 237 26.66 -5.22 11.66
N ALA A 238 27.78 -5.08 10.94
CA ALA A 238 29.06 -4.69 11.52
C ALA A 238 29.12 -3.21 11.97
N LEU A 239 28.28 -2.35 11.38
CA LEU A 239 28.25 -0.91 11.64
C LEU A 239 27.20 -0.50 12.68
N LEU A 240 26.23 -1.37 12.98
CA LEU A 240 25.16 -1.11 13.94
C LEU A 240 25.70 -0.83 15.36
N ASP A 241 25.13 0.16 16.02
CA ASP A 241 25.38 0.47 17.43
C ASP A 241 24.12 1.07 18.09
N LYS A 242 24.23 1.45 19.37
CA LYS A 242 23.13 2.02 20.16
C LYS A 242 22.60 3.38 19.64
N HIS A 243 23.33 4.05 18.75
CA HIS A 243 22.95 5.30 18.09
C HIS A 243 22.45 5.09 16.65
N SER A 244 22.18 3.83 16.28
CA SER A 244 21.54 3.46 15.02
C SER A 244 20.02 3.57 15.10
N VAL A 245 19.40 3.96 13.99
CA VAL A 245 17.96 3.81 13.72
C VAL A 245 17.78 3.18 12.34
N LEU A 246 16.86 2.23 12.24
CA LEU A 246 16.44 1.62 10.99
C LEU A 246 15.20 2.33 10.45
N VAL A 247 15.26 2.78 9.20
CA VAL A 247 14.11 3.31 8.46
C VAL A 247 13.71 2.29 7.40
N MET A 248 12.55 1.69 7.60
CA MET A 248 11.89 0.80 6.64
C MET A 248 11.12 1.67 5.65
N VAL A 249 11.48 1.60 4.36
CA VAL A 249 10.84 2.37 3.29
C VAL A 249 10.13 1.46 2.31
N ASP A 250 8.88 1.81 1.96
CA ASP A 250 8.05 1.05 1.02
C ASP A 250 7.65 -0.36 1.50
N TYR A 251 7.74 -0.60 2.81
CA TYR A 251 7.19 -1.81 3.42
C TYR A 251 7.03 -1.66 4.93
N HIS A 252 6.14 -2.48 5.50
CA HIS A 252 5.89 -2.56 6.94
C HIS A 252 5.81 -3.99 7.47
N LYS A 253 6.12 -5.02 6.67
CA LYS A 253 6.10 -6.42 7.13
C LYS A 253 7.54 -6.89 7.36
N PRO A 254 7.95 -7.20 8.60
CA PRO A 254 9.30 -7.66 8.90
C PRO A 254 9.80 -8.79 8.00
N SER A 255 8.94 -9.78 7.69
CA SER A 255 9.24 -10.92 6.80
C SER A 255 9.62 -10.53 5.36
N MET A 256 9.31 -9.30 4.95
CA MET A 256 9.68 -8.75 3.64
C MET A 256 11.02 -8.00 3.68
N SER A 257 11.72 -7.94 4.82
CA SER A 257 13.02 -7.24 4.91
C SER A 257 14.07 -7.87 4.00
N ILE A 258 14.94 -7.04 3.41
CA ILE A 258 16.16 -7.50 2.70
C ILE A 258 17.03 -8.36 3.64
N SER A 259 17.13 -7.97 4.91
CA SER A 259 17.76 -8.77 5.95
C SER A 259 16.93 -8.79 7.22
N GLN A 260 16.45 -9.98 7.58
CA GLN A 260 15.76 -10.22 8.85
C GLN A 260 16.70 -9.99 10.04
N GLU A 261 17.98 -10.35 9.90
CA GLU A 261 19.00 -10.18 10.95
C GLU A 261 19.22 -8.71 11.29
N VAL A 262 19.28 -7.84 10.27
CA VAL A 262 19.40 -6.38 10.48
C VAL A 262 18.16 -5.84 11.19
N TYR A 263 16.96 -6.26 10.74
CA TYR A 263 15.71 -5.83 11.38
C TYR A 263 15.68 -6.23 12.87
N GLU A 264 16.05 -7.46 13.20
CA GLU A 264 16.07 -7.97 14.57
C GLU A 264 17.14 -7.32 15.45
N ALA A 265 18.28 -6.93 14.87
CA ALA A 265 19.35 -6.25 15.58
C ALA A 265 19.05 -4.76 15.89
N CYS A 266 18.04 -4.16 15.24
CA CYS A 266 17.70 -2.75 15.41
C CYS A 266 16.58 -2.53 16.43
N GLU A 267 16.90 -1.87 17.55
CA GLU A 267 15.90 -1.52 18.58
C GLU A 267 14.99 -0.34 18.17
N LYS A 268 15.49 0.54 17.30
CA LYS A 268 14.81 1.78 16.89
C LYS A 268 14.38 1.66 15.44
N ILE A 269 13.07 1.61 15.23
CA ILE A 269 12.47 1.41 13.91
C ILE A 269 11.57 2.58 13.55
N VAL A 270 11.72 3.08 12.32
CA VAL A 270 10.83 4.03 11.67
C VAL A 270 10.27 3.38 10.42
N ILE A 271 9.00 3.61 10.12
CA ILE A 271 8.32 3.06 8.94
C ILE A 271 7.80 4.22 8.10
N ILE A 272 8.11 4.23 6.80
CA ILE A 272 7.52 5.11 5.79
C ILE A 272 6.99 4.23 4.66
N ASP A 273 5.68 4.15 4.52
CA ASP A 273 5.04 3.23 3.57
C ASP A 273 3.72 3.80 3.05
N HIS A 274 3.27 3.34 1.90
CA HIS A 274 1.99 3.71 1.29
C HIS A 274 1.07 2.48 1.11
N HIS A 275 1.49 1.30 1.55
CA HIS A 275 0.65 0.12 1.55
C HIS A 275 -0.34 0.11 2.72
N ARG A 276 -1.53 -0.49 2.52
CA ARG A 276 -2.46 -0.76 3.62
C ARG A 276 -1.81 -1.72 4.61
N ARG A 277 -1.88 -1.38 5.91
CA ARG A 277 -1.34 -2.21 6.98
C ARG A 277 -1.99 -3.60 7.02
N GLY A 278 -1.14 -4.63 6.98
CA GLY A 278 -1.52 -6.03 7.24
C GLY A 278 -1.41 -6.44 8.71
N ASP A 279 -1.63 -7.73 9.00
CA ASP A 279 -1.54 -8.27 10.36
C ASP A 279 -0.09 -8.24 10.89
N GLU A 280 0.88 -8.50 10.02
CA GLU A 280 2.30 -8.50 10.34
C GLU A 280 2.86 -7.06 10.35
N PHE A 281 3.51 -6.67 11.46
CA PHE A 281 3.96 -5.29 11.68
C PHE A 281 5.10 -5.23 12.73
N PRO A 282 6.05 -4.29 12.66
CA PRO A 282 7.07 -4.11 13.68
C PRO A 282 6.49 -3.83 15.07
N ILE A 283 7.17 -4.34 16.08
CA ILE A 283 6.79 -4.14 17.47
C ILE A 283 7.33 -2.77 17.91
N ASN A 284 6.44 -1.88 18.37
CA ASN A 284 6.78 -0.56 18.93
C ASN A 284 7.71 0.31 18.06
N PRO A 285 7.37 0.60 16.78
CA PRO A 285 8.14 1.56 15.99
C PRO A 285 8.12 2.95 16.64
N LEU A 286 9.24 3.67 16.56
CA LEU A 286 9.35 5.05 17.05
C LEU A 286 8.47 6.02 16.26
N LEU A 287 8.26 5.71 14.97
CA LEU A 287 7.40 6.49 14.07
C LEU A 287 6.82 5.57 13.01
N THR A 288 5.51 5.73 12.77
CA THR A 288 4.78 5.08 11.69
C THR A 288 4.21 6.16 10.79
N TYR A 289 4.76 6.32 9.60
CA TYR A 289 4.23 7.19 8.57
C TYR A 289 3.68 6.37 7.41
N ILE A 290 2.42 5.93 7.55
CA ILE A 290 1.73 5.14 6.54
C ILE A 290 0.56 5.94 5.97
N GLU A 291 0.55 6.12 4.65
CA GLU A 291 -0.47 6.86 3.91
C GLU A 291 -0.95 6.04 2.72
N ALA A 292 -2.01 5.24 2.92
CA ALA A 292 -2.55 4.35 1.89
C ALA A 292 -3.12 5.08 0.65
N SER A 293 -3.30 6.40 0.73
CA SER A 293 -3.77 7.25 -0.37
C SER A 293 -2.64 7.89 -1.18
N ALA A 294 -1.38 7.78 -0.74
CA ALA A 294 -0.24 8.29 -1.49
C ALA A 294 0.12 7.35 -2.64
N SER A 295 0.67 7.91 -3.72
CA SER A 295 0.98 7.12 -4.90
C SER A 295 2.06 6.08 -4.64
N SER A 296 3.06 6.44 -3.82
CA SER A 296 4.27 5.66 -3.57
C SER A 296 5.00 6.19 -2.32
N ALA A 297 5.91 5.42 -1.73
CA ALA A 297 6.79 5.87 -0.65
C ALA A 297 7.72 7.01 -1.11
N SER A 298 8.14 7.03 -2.38
CA SER A 298 8.88 8.16 -2.95
C SER A 298 8.08 9.46 -2.93
N GLU A 299 6.76 9.43 -3.16
CA GLU A 299 5.90 10.61 -2.98
C GLU A 299 5.91 11.09 -1.52
N LEU A 300 5.90 10.16 -0.57
CA LEU A 300 5.92 10.48 0.86
C LEU A 300 7.21 11.19 1.25
N VAL A 301 8.34 10.59 0.90
CA VAL A 301 9.68 11.08 1.24
C VAL A 301 9.99 12.39 0.52
N ALA A 302 9.65 12.52 -0.76
CA ALA A 302 9.84 13.75 -1.52
C ALA A 302 9.12 14.95 -0.88
N GLU A 303 7.93 14.73 -0.31
CA GLU A 303 7.26 15.80 0.43
C GLU A 303 7.99 16.15 1.74
N LEU A 304 8.48 15.16 2.48
CA LEU A 304 9.26 15.43 3.69
C LEU A 304 10.50 16.28 3.36
N ILE A 305 11.13 16.05 2.21
CA ILE A 305 12.27 16.84 1.72
C ILE A 305 11.84 18.30 1.49
N GLN A 306 10.65 18.56 0.94
CA GLN A 306 10.17 19.94 0.71
C GLN A 306 10.11 20.80 1.99
N TYR A 307 9.83 20.18 3.14
CA TYR A 307 9.74 20.92 4.40
C TYR A 307 11.12 21.25 5.01
N GLN A 308 12.19 20.61 4.54
CA GLN A 308 13.54 20.76 5.09
C GLN A 308 14.52 21.40 4.12
N ALA A 309 14.25 21.29 2.82
CA ALA A 309 15.10 21.86 1.79
C ALA A 309 15.19 23.39 1.96
N ASP A 310 16.41 23.89 1.96
CA ASP A 310 16.70 25.32 2.01
C ASP A 310 17.87 25.65 1.08
N LYS A 311 18.36 26.90 1.12
CA LYS A 311 19.47 27.34 0.25
C LYS A 311 20.80 26.61 0.52
N THR A 312 20.93 25.94 1.65
CA THR A 312 22.13 25.20 2.07
C THR A 312 21.99 23.69 1.87
N HIS A 313 20.75 23.19 1.89
CA HIS A 313 20.40 21.78 1.82
C HIS A 313 19.51 21.53 0.59
N GLY A 314 20.14 21.25 -0.54
CA GLY A 314 19.46 20.98 -1.81
C GLY A 314 19.25 19.49 -2.07
N LEU A 315 18.15 19.15 -2.72
CA LEU A 315 17.94 17.83 -3.31
C LEU A 315 18.85 17.65 -4.54
N SER A 316 19.65 16.58 -4.57
CA SER A 316 20.54 16.30 -5.70
C SER A 316 19.74 15.87 -6.94
N LYS A 317 20.31 16.11 -8.13
CA LYS A 317 19.69 15.73 -9.41
C LYS A 317 19.38 14.22 -9.45
N ILE A 318 20.34 13.39 -9.04
CA ILE A 318 20.19 11.93 -9.06
C ILE A 318 19.11 11.47 -8.07
N THR A 319 19.08 11.99 -6.84
CA THR A 319 18.03 11.60 -5.89
C THR A 319 16.65 12.08 -6.34
N ALA A 320 16.54 13.28 -6.91
CA ALA A 320 15.28 13.74 -7.51
C ALA A 320 14.82 12.81 -8.65
N THR A 321 15.77 12.32 -9.44
CA THR A 321 15.51 11.37 -10.55
C THR A 321 15.06 10.01 -10.04
N LEU A 322 15.70 9.46 -9.00
CA LEU A 322 15.32 8.18 -8.40
C LEU A 322 13.94 8.24 -7.72
N LEU A 323 13.65 9.30 -6.97
CA LEU A 323 12.32 9.54 -6.39
C LEU A 323 11.24 9.62 -7.47
N LEU A 324 11.54 10.28 -8.60
CA LEU A 324 10.60 10.34 -9.72
C LEU A 324 10.43 8.98 -10.39
N ALA A 325 11.49 8.18 -10.53
CA ALA A 325 11.41 6.83 -11.04
C ALA A 325 10.51 5.94 -10.18
N GLY A 326 10.62 6.04 -8.85
CA GLY A 326 9.73 5.35 -7.90
C GLY A 326 8.26 5.70 -8.12
N ILE A 327 7.93 7.00 -8.19
CA ILE A 327 6.57 7.46 -8.51
C ILE A 327 6.10 6.90 -9.86
N TYR A 328 6.96 6.88 -10.89
CA TYR A 328 6.62 6.36 -12.21
C TYR A 328 6.28 4.87 -12.21
N VAL A 329 7.05 4.04 -11.50
CA VAL A 329 6.78 2.60 -11.36
C VAL A 329 5.41 2.38 -10.74
N ASP A 330 5.17 3.01 -9.62
CA ASP A 330 4.03 2.69 -8.78
C ASP A 330 2.70 3.26 -9.31
N THR A 331 2.79 4.38 -10.02
CA THR A 331 1.65 4.99 -10.70
C THR A 331 1.43 4.48 -12.11
N LYS A 332 2.28 3.57 -12.60
CA LYS A 332 2.31 3.14 -14.02
C LYS A 332 2.35 4.34 -14.96
N SER A 333 3.34 5.22 -14.77
CA SER A 333 3.48 6.48 -15.52
C SER A 333 2.26 7.40 -15.36
N PHE A 334 1.84 7.62 -14.12
CA PHE A 334 0.69 8.44 -13.70
C PHE A 334 -0.71 7.93 -14.09
N ALA A 335 -0.82 6.70 -14.59
CA ALA A 335 -2.10 6.12 -15.01
C ALA A 335 -2.99 5.66 -13.85
N VAL A 336 -2.42 5.31 -12.69
CA VAL A 336 -3.16 4.78 -11.53
C VAL A 336 -2.66 5.38 -10.22
N ARG A 337 -3.54 5.39 -9.19
CA ARG A 337 -3.21 5.80 -7.81
C ARG A 337 -2.56 7.20 -7.72
N THR A 338 -2.94 8.11 -8.61
CA THR A 338 -2.44 9.49 -8.62
C THR A 338 -3.45 10.46 -7.99
N THR A 339 -2.92 11.49 -7.34
CA THR A 339 -3.70 12.62 -6.84
C THR A 339 -3.08 13.94 -7.32
N GLY A 340 -3.74 15.07 -7.11
CA GLY A 340 -3.13 16.39 -7.37
C GLY A 340 -1.79 16.56 -6.64
N ARG A 341 -1.65 15.97 -5.46
CA ARG A 341 -0.41 16.00 -4.68
C ARG A 341 0.72 15.22 -5.35
N THR A 342 0.41 14.08 -5.97
CA THR A 342 1.38 13.31 -6.75
C THR A 342 2.01 14.16 -7.85
N PHE A 343 1.20 14.98 -8.54
CA PHE A 343 1.68 15.91 -9.56
C PHE A 343 2.43 17.12 -8.98
N ASP A 344 2.01 17.66 -7.83
CA ASP A 344 2.74 18.70 -7.11
C ASP A 344 4.17 18.23 -6.76
N ILE A 345 4.29 16.99 -6.25
CA ILE A 345 5.58 16.36 -5.95
C ILE A 345 6.39 16.14 -7.22
N ALA A 346 5.79 15.59 -8.28
CA ALA A 346 6.48 15.39 -9.55
C ALA A 346 7.02 16.71 -10.13
N SER A 347 6.24 17.80 -10.03
CA SER A 347 6.66 19.15 -10.40
C SER A 347 7.85 19.62 -9.56
N TYR A 348 7.79 19.43 -8.25
CA TYR A 348 8.90 19.76 -7.35
C TYR A 348 10.19 19.00 -7.70
N LEU A 349 10.10 17.68 -7.92
CA LEU A 349 11.26 16.86 -8.31
C LEU A 349 11.83 17.32 -9.65
N LYS A 350 10.96 17.67 -10.62
CA LYS A 350 11.40 18.20 -11.92
C LYS A 350 12.12 19.54 -11.80
N ASN A 351 11.63 20.43 -10.93
CA ASN A 351 12.28 21.71 -10.63
C ASN A 351 13.64 21.54 -9.93
N HIS A 352 13.89 20.38 -9.30
CA HIS A 352 15.20 19.99 -8.72
C HIS A 352 16.05 19.16 -9.69
N GLY A 353 15.71 19.16 -10.97
CA GLY A 353 16.54 18.58 -12.03
C GLY A 353 16.27 17.11 -12.33
N ALA A 354 15.21 16.50 -11.79
CA ALA A 354 14.87 15.11 -12.12
C ALA A 354 14.85 14.88 -13.64
N ASP A 355 15.57 13.86 -14.10
CA ASP A 355 15.80 13.62 -15.51
C ASP A 355 14.92 12.49 -16.04
N LEU A 356 13.94 12.86 -16.88
CA LEU A 356 13.00 11.89 -17.42
C LEU A 356 13.65 10.94 -18.42
N SER A 357 14.74 11.35 -19.07
CA SER A 357 15.49 10.45 -19.97
C SER A 357 16.13 9.32 -19.16
N ILE A 358 16.74 9.65 -18.02
CA ILE A 358 17.27 8.63 -17.10
C ILE A 358 16.14 7.75 -16.57
N VAL A 359 15.02 8.31 -16.11
CA VAL A 359 13.87 7.50 -15.65
C VAL A 359 13.40 6.53 -16.74
N HIS A 360 13.30 6.98 -17.98
CA HIS A 360 12.92 6.14 -19.11
C HIS A 360 13.95 5.01 -19.34
N ASP A 361 15.24 5.31 -19.30
CA ASP A 361 16.30 4.32 -19.52
C ASP A 361 16.35 3.29 -18.38
N LEU A 362 16.13 3.71 -17.13
CA LEU A 362 16.02 2.83 -15.98
C LEU A 362 14.83 1.87 -16.11
N LEU A 363 13.68 2.36 -16.57
CA LEU A 363 12.44 1.59 -16.69
C LEU A 363 12.25 0.90 -18.05
N SER A 364 13.23 1.02 -18.94
CA SER A 364 13.17 0.43 -20.28
C SER A 364 13.03 -1.08 -20.22
N SER A 365 12.13 -1.59 -21.07
CA SER A 365 11.92 -3.02 -21.23
C SER A 365 12.96 -3.61 -22.17
N ASP A 366 13.38 -4.85 -21.86
CA ASP A 366 14.21 -5.63 -22.76
C ASP A 366 13.42 -5.96 -24.05
N LEU A 367 14.08 -5.81 -25.21
CA LEU A 367 13.43 -6.01 -26.50
C LEU A 367 12.93 -7.45 -26.68
N GLU A 368 13.71 -8.44 -26.24
CA GLU A 368 13.35 -9.84 -26.36
C GLU A 368 12.13 -10.16 -25.47
N ALA A 369 12.12 -9.64 -24.24
CA ALA A 369 10.94 -9.74 -23.37
C ALA A 369 9.70 -9.06 -23.98
N TYR A 370 9.86 -7.89 -24.61
CA TYR A 370 8.77 -7.19 -25.28
C TYR A 370 8.22 -8.00 -26.47
N LEU A 371 9.10 -8.57 -27.29
CA LEU A 371 8.71 -9.42 -28.41
C LEU A 371 7.97 -10.68 -27.95
N GLN A 372 8.39 -11.28 -26.84
CA GLN A 372 7.69 -12.41 -26.22
C GLN A 372 6.29 -12.05 -25.72
N ILE A 373 6.16 -10.90 -25.04
CA ILE A 373 4.85 -10.39 -24.61
C ILE A 373 3.96 -10.16 -25.84
N SER A 374 4.49 -9.50 -26.87
CA SER A 374 3.76 -9.22 -28.11
C SER A 374 3.35 -10.50 -28.84
N GLU A 375 4.21 -11.52 -28.86
CA GLU A 375 3.90 -12.83 -29.44
C GLU A 375 2.69 -13.45 -28.74
N LEU A 376 2.70 -13.50 -27.41
CA LEU A 376 1.57 -14.02 -26.62
C LEU A 376 0.29 -13.21 -26.87
N VAL A 377 0.35 -11.88 -26.77
CA VAL A 377 -0.80 -11.00 -27.01
C VAL A 377 -1.40 -11.21 -28.41
N SER A 378 -0.55 -11.36 -29.44
CA SER A 378 -0.98 -11.57 -30.83
C SER A 378 -1.73 -12.89 -31.06
N ARG A 379 -1.57 -13.85 -30.15
CA ARG A 379 -2.16 -15.19 -30.20
C ARG A 379 -3.43 -15.29 -29.35
N SER A 380 -3.95 -14.17 -28.88
CA SER A 380 -5.20 -14.12 -28.12
C SER A 380 -6.41 -14.38 -29.01
N GLU A 381 -7.39 -15.11 -28.47
CA GLU A 381 -8.69 -15.33 -29.07
C GLU A 381 -9.79 -15.04 -28.05
N HIS A 382 -10.90 -14.45 -28.52
CA HIS A 382 -12.10 -14.23 -27.70
C HIS A 382 -12.79 -15.57 -27.42
N VAL A 383 -13.07 -15.84 -26.15
CA VAL A 383 -13.94 -16.94 -25.72
C VAL A 383 -15.38 -16.46 -25.57
N THR A 384 -15.52 -15.25 -25.05
CA THR A 384 -16.75 -14.43 -25.01
C THR A 384 -16.38 -13.01 -25.48
N PRO A 385 -17.35 -12.09 -25.68
CA PRO A 385 -17.04 -10.71 -26.05
C PRO A 385 -16.07 -10.01 -25.09
N ASP A 386 -16.09 -10.39 -23.81
CA ASP A 386 -15.37 -9.74 -22.71
C ASP A 386 -14.26 -10.62 -22.07
N ILE A 387 -14.06 -11.85 -22.54
CA ILE A 387 -13.01 -12.77 -22.05
C ILE A 387 -12.11 -13.21 -23.20
N VAL A 388 -10.80 -12.99 -23.03
CA VAL A 388 -9.77 -13.43 -23.98
C VAL A 388 -8.85 -14.50 -23.39
N VAL A 389 -8.41 -15.41 -24.24
CA VAL A 389 -7.39 -16.40 -23.91
C VAL A 389 -6.27 -16.35 -24.93
N SER A 390 -5.03 -16.20 -24.47
CA SER A 390 -3.82 -16.33 -25.27
C SER A 390 -3.16 -17.67 -25.01
N ILE A 391 -2.75 -18.33 -26.09
CA ILE A 391 -2.15 -19.66 -26.05
C ILE A 391 -0.75 -19.58 -26.65
N GLY A 392 0.28 -19.76 -25.83
CA GLY A 392 1.68 -19.75 -26.26
C GLY A 392 2.00 -20.87 -27.27
N PRO A 393 3.09 -20.76 -28.03
CA PRO A 393 3.55 -21.83 -28.91
C PRO A 393 4.04 -23.06 -28.11
N ASN A 394 3.97 -24.25 -28.74
CA ASN A 394 4.30 -25.53 -28.10
C ASN A 394 5.80 -25.77 -27.90
N ASP A 395 6.63 -25.13 -28.72
CA ASP A 395 8.09 -25.30 -28.79
C ASP A 395 8.86 -24.27 -27.95
N ARG A 396 8.16 -23.32 -27.32
CA ARG A 396 8.78 -22.26 -26.50
C ARG A 396 8.25 -22.26 -25.07
N ALA A 397 9.17 -22.15 -24.12
CA ALA A 397 8.84 -21.92 -22.72
C ALA A 397 8.99 -20.44 -22.36
N TYR A 398 8.16 -19.98 -21.43
CA TYR A 398 8.13 -18.59 -20.97
C TYR A 398 8.31 -18.54 -19.45
N ASP A 399 8.94 -17.47 -18.95
CA ASP A 399 9.01 -17.19 -17.53
C ASP A 399 7.69 -16.58 -17.01
N ASN A 400 7.49 -16.59 -15.68
CA ASN A 400 6.24 -16.12 -15.07
C ASN A 400 5.98 -14.63 -15.29
N VAL A 401 7.03 -13.82 -15.33
CA VAL A 401 6.92 -12.36 -15.42
C VAL A 401 6.42 -11.98 -16.81
N THR A 402 6.99 -12.59 -17.85
CA THR A 402 6.54 -12.39 -19.24
C THR A 402 5.08 -12.80 -19.44
N VAL A 403 4.68 -13.96 -18.90
CA VAL A 403 3.29 -14.47 -19.00
C VAL A 403 2.31 -13.58 -18.23
N ALA A 404 2.69 -13.12 -17.04
CA ALA A 404 1.91 -12.18 -16.24
C ALA A 404 1.71 -10.85 -16.97
N LYS A 405 2.78 -10.27 -17.52
CA LYS A 405 2.72 -9.02 -18.30
C LYS A 405 1.84 -9.16 -19.54
N ALA A 406 1.90 -10.28 -20.25
CA ALA A 406 1.00 -10.54 -21.37
C ALA A 406 -0.48 -10.55 -20.94
N ALA A 407 -0.80 -11.14 -19.79
CA ALA A 407 -2.16 -11.14 -19.25
C ALA A 407 -2.62 -9.73 -18.84
N ASP A 408 -1.73 -8.94 -18.22
CA ASP A 408 -2.01 -7.55 -17.86
C ASP A 408 -2.21 -6.66 -19.10
N THR A 409 -1.40 -6.85 -20.15
CA THR A 409 -1.54 -6.14 -21.44
C THR A 409 -2.89 -6.45 -22.08
N LEU A 410 -3.29 -7.73 -22.12
CA LEU A 410 -4.61 -8.11 -22.65
C LEU A 410 -5.74 -7.48 -21.81
N LEU A 411 -5.66 -7.52 -20.48
CA LEU A 411 -6.69 -6.91 -19.63
C LEU A 411 -6.81 -5.39 -19.82
N SER A 412 -5.73 -4.72 -20.22
CA SER A 412 -5.75 -3.27 -20.47
C SER A 412 -6.47 -2.85 -21.76
N MET A 413 -6.83 -3.80 -22.63
CA MET A 413 -7.54 -3.50 -23.87
C MET A 413 -9.04 -3.25 -23.62
N ASN A 414 -9.66 -2.44 -24.50
CA ASN A 414 -11.07 -2.10 -24.39
C ASN A 414 -11.97 -3.33 -24.33
N ASP A 415 -13.00 -3.25 -23.51
CA ASP A 415 -14.06 -4.25 -23.34
C ASP A 415 -13.60 -5.61 -22.80
N ILE A 416 -12.34 -5.78 -22.41
CA ILE A 416 -11.83 -7.01 -21.80
C ILE A 416 -12.01 -6.97 -20.27
N GLN A 417 -12.75 -7.93 -19.72
CA GLN A 417 -13.03 -8.07 -18.29
C GLN A 417 -12.22 -9.21 -17.63
N ALA A 418 -11.76 -10.18 -18.43
CA ALA A 418 -10.80 -11.18 -17.99
C ALA A 418 -9.85 -11.61 -19.12
N ALA A 419 -8.59 -11.84 -18.76
CA ALA A 419 -7.57 -12.33 -19.66
C ALA A 419 -6.85 -13.54 -19.05
N PHE A 420 -6.67 -14.59 -19.87
CA PHE A 420 -5.93 -15.79 -19.49
C PHE A 420 -4.79 -16.03 -20.48
N VAL A 421 -3.61 -16.35 -19.97
CA VAL A 421 -2.46 -16.69 -20.81
C VAL A 421 -1.97 -18.08 -20.43
N VAL A 422 -2.02 -19.01 -21.38
CA VAL A 422 -1.62 -20.41 -21.20
C VAL A 422 -0.31 -20.64 -21.94
N THR A 423 0.74 -21.04 -21.23
CA THR A 423 2.07 -21.28 -21.82
C THR A 423 2.76 -22.49 -21.22
N LYS A 424 3.74 -23.02 -21.95
CA LYS A 424 4.71 -23.94 -21.38
C LYS A 424 5.68 -23.16 -20.50
N ARG A 425 5.97 -23.67 -19.32
CA ARG A 425 6.90 -23.09 -18.34
C ARG A 425 8.31 -23.64 -18.54
N LEU A 426 9.30 -22.97 -17.96
CA LEU A 426 10.70 -23.41 -17.96
C LEU A 426 10.86 -24.81 -17.34
N ASP A 427 10.06 -25.13 -16.33
CA ASP A 427 10.01 -26.44 -15.65
C ASP A 427 9.15 -27.49 -16.39
N GLN A 428 8.81 -27.25 -17.66
CA GLN A 428 8.02 -28.11 -18.55
C GLN A 428 6.54 -28.29 -18.18
N ARG A 429 6.04 -27.72 -17.07
CA ARG A 429 4.60 -27.72 -16.76
C ARG A 429 3.86 -26.70 -17.62
N ILE A 430 2.54 -26.84 -17.72
CA ILE A 430 1.68 -25.83 -18.37
C ILE A 430 1.23 -24.83 -17.31
N GLY A 431 1.55 -23.56 -17.51
CA GLY A 431 1.10 -22.46 -16.65
C GLY A 431 -0.13 -21.77 -17.22
N ILE A 432 -1.04 -21.36 -16.35
CA ILE A 432 -2.10 -20.40 -16.67
C ILE A 432 -1.92 -19.18 -15.77
N SER A 433 -1.80 -18.00 -16.36
CA SER A 433 -1.90 -16.72 -15.65
C SER A 433 -3.25 -16.08 -15.96
N ALA A 434 -4.00 -15.71 -14.94
CA ALA A 434 -5.33 -15.11 -15.07
C ALA A 434 -5.37 -13.71 -14.45
N ARG A 435 -6.06 -12.80 -15.14
CA ARG A 435 -6.29 -11.41 -14.72
C ARG A 435 -7.74 -11.03 -14.93
N SER A 436 -8.30 -10.21 -14.04
CA SER A 436 -9.63 -9.62 -14.20
C SER A 436 -9.68 -8.17 -13.77
N SER A 437 -10.59 -7.42 -14.41
CA SER A 437 -10.99 -6.06 -14.06
C SER A 437 -11.76 -5.98 -12.72
N GLY A 438 -12.07 -7.12 -12.10
CA GLY A 438 -12.91 -7.19 -10.89
C GLY A 438 -14.35 -7.62 -11.14
N LYS A 439 -14.72 -7.92 -12.38
CA LYS A 439 -16.03 -8.50 -12.71
C LYS A 439 -16.04 -10.03 -12.72
N VAL A 440 -14.92 -10.66 -13.07
CA VAL A 440 -14.80 -12.13 -13.18
C VAL A 440 -13.91 -12.65 -12.04
N ASN A 441 -14.43 -13.60 -11.26
CA ASN A 441 -13.65 -14.22 -10.19
C ASN A 441 -12.64 -15.24 -10.76
N VAL A 442 -11.42 -14.78 -11.03
CA VAL A 442 -10.37 -15.64 -11.61
C VAL A 442 -9.75 -16.59 -10.57
N GLN A 443 -9.86 -16.30 -9.28
CA GLN A 443 -9.42 -17.19 -8.21
C GLN A 443 -10.16 -18.53 -8.27
N LYS A 444 -11.49 -18.51 -8.20
CA LYS A 444 -12.31 -19.74 -8.23
C LYS A 444 -12.08 -20.54 -9.50
N LEU A 445 -11.86 -19.83 -10.62
CA LEU A 445 -11.49 -20.46 -11.88
C LEU A 445 -10.16 -21.22 -11.76
N MET A 446 -9.09 -20.59 -11.26
CA MET A 446 -7.79 -21.26 -11.13
C MET A 446 -7.79 -22.37 -10.07
N GLU A 447 -8.58 -22.25 -9.00
CA GLU A 447 -8.79 -23.31 -8.00
C GLU A 447 -9.34 -24.60 -8.64
N ASN A 448 -10.25 -24.49 -9.62
CA ASN A 448 -10.76 -25.65 -10.37
C ASN A 448 -9.67 -26.38 -11.17
N PHE A 449 -8.54 -25.71 -11.45
CA PHE A 449 -7.36 -26.29 -12.09
C PHE A 449 -6.23 -26.58 -11.09
N GLY A 450 -6.52 -26.67 -9.79
CA GLY A 450 -5.53 -26.96 -8.75
C GLY A 450 -4.57 -25.80 -8.43
N GLY A 451 -4.89 -24.58 -8.86
CA GLY A 451 -4.15 -23.37 -8.56
C GLY A 451 -4.82 -22.52 -7.47
N GLY A 452 -4.65 -21.20 -7.57
CA GLY A 452 -5.24 -20.25 -6.64
C GLY A 452 -4.78 -18.82 -6.88
N GLY A 453 -5.11 -17.94 -5.94
CA GLY A 453 -4.76 -16.52 -6.00
C GLY A 453 -5.83 -15.65 -5.35
N HIS A 454 -6.06 -14.48 -5.94
CA HIS A 454 -7.05 -13.50 -5.52
C HIS A 454 -8.11 -13.29 -6.60
N PHE A 455 -9.21 -12.63 -6.23
CA PHE A 455 -10.35 -12.38 -7.11
C PHE A 455 -9.96 -11.87 -8.50
N THR A 456 -8.99 -10.95 -8.59
CA THR A 456 -8.55 -10.28 -9.83
C THR A 456 -7.25 -10.81 -10.43
N ASN A 457 -6.52 -11.65 -9.70
CA ASN A 457 -5.22 -12.17 -10.14
C ASN A 457 -4.98 -13.55 -9.55
N ALA A 458 -4.91 -14.56 -10.41
CA ALA A 458 -4.72 -15.95 -10.00
C ALA A 458 -3.86 -16.70 -11.03
N ALA A 459 -3.35 -17.86 -10.64
CA ALA A 459 -2.57 -18.72 -11.54
C ALA A 459 -2.70 -20.19 -11.18
N THR A 460 -2.38 -21.07 -12.12
CA THR A 460 -2.19 -22.51 -11.88
C THR A 460 -1.00 -23.06 -12.66
N GLN A 461 -0.52 -24.23 -12.24
CA GLN A 461 0.55 -24.99 -12.89
C GLN A 461 0.08 -26.45 -13.00
N ILE A 462 -0.02 -26.96 -14.22
CA ILE A 462 -0.60 -28.26 -14.53
C ILE A 462 0.51 -29.17 -15.06
N GLU A 463 0.69 -30.31 -14.41
CA GLU A 463 1.69 -31.31 -14.77
C GLU A 463 1.10 -32.41 -15.66
N GLY A 464 1.92 -32.96 -16.56
CA GLY A 464 1.57 -34.12 -17.39
C GLY A 464 0.50 -33.89 -18.47
N GLN A 465 0.12 -32.63 -18.73
CA GLN A 465 -0.87 -32.27 -19.75
C GLN A 465 -0.23 -31.54 -20.93
N THR A 466 -0.86 -31.64 -22.10
CA THR A 466 -0.47 -30.83 -23.27
C THR A 466 -1.14 -29.45 -23.22
N LEU A 467 -0.53 -28.49 -23.90
CA LEU A 467 -1.02 -27.12 -23.98
C LEU A 467 -2.40 -27.06 -24.66
N GLU A 468 -2.64 -27.84 -25.70
CA GLU A 468 -3.96 -28.03 -26.32
C GLU A 468 -5.00 -28.59 -25.34
N LYS A 469 -4.62 -29.56 -24.52
CA LYS A 469 -5.57 -30.16 -23.56
C LYS A 469 -5.99 -29.17 -22.50
N VAL A 470 -5.03 -28.40 -21.97
CA VAL A 470 -5.29 -27.34 -21.00
C VAL A 470 -6.15 -26.23 -21.63
N ARG A 471 -5.87 -25.84 -22.88
CA ARG A 471 -6.70 -24.92 -23.64
C ARG A 471 -8.16 -25.39 -23.71
N GLU A 472 -8.40 -26.64 -24.14
CA GLU A 472 -9.77 -27.18 -24.23
C GLU A 472 -10.50 -27.14 -22.88
N MET A 473 -9.83 -27.55 -21.80
CA MET A 473 -10.40 -27.53 -20.46
C MET A 473 -10.77 -26.10 -20.02
N LEU A 474 -9.88 -25.13 -20.25
CA LEU A 474 -10.12 -23.72 -19.93
C LEU A 474 -11.28 -23.14 -20.74
N PHE A 475 -11.33 -23.40 -22.05
CA PHE A 475 -12.40 -22.90 -22.92
C PHE A 475 -13.77 -23.45 -22.53
N ASN A 476 -13.84 -24.74 -22.19
CA ASN A 476 -15.07 -25.35 -21.74
C ASN A 476 -15.56 -24.76 -20.42
N GLU A 477 -14.65 -24.49 -19.49
CA GLU A 477 -15.00 -23.88 -18.21
C GLU A 477 -15.48 -22.43 -18.36
N LEU A 478 -14.77 -21.62 -19.16
CA LEU A 478 -15.15 -20.22 -19.42
C LEU A 478 -16.50 -20.13 -20.15
N ARG A 479 -16.76 -20.98 -21.14
CA ARG A 479 -18.06 -21.05 -21.82
C ARG A 479 -19.19 -21.52 -20.90
N ARG A 480 -18.89 -22.34 -19.90
CA ARG A 480 -19.87 -22.80 -18.90
C ARG A 480 -20.27 -21.65 -17.98
N LEU A 481 -19.33 -20.79 -17.59
CA LEU A 481 -19.62 -19.59 -16.81
C LEU A 481 -20.51 -18.62 -17.57
N ALA A 482 -20.20 -18.36 -18.85
CA ALA A 482 -20.96 -17.46 -19.70
C ALA A 482 -22.42 -17.90 -19.98
N LYS A 483 -22.78 -19.15 -19.67
CA LYS A 483 -24.16 -19.66 -19.78
C LYS A 483 -24.96 -19.60 -18.48
N LYS A 484 -24.29 -19.31 -17.35
CA LYS A 484 -24.90 -19.26 -16.01
C LYS A 484 -25.25 -17.84 -15.56
N GLU A 485 -24.65 -16.84 -16.19
CA GLU A 485 -25.10 -15.44 -16.20
C GLU A 485 -26.16 -15.26 -17.30
#